data_AF-A0A842KT17-F1
#
_entry.id   AF-A0A842KT17-F1
#
_cell.length_a   1.000
_cell.length_b   1.000
_cell.length_c   1.000
_cell.angle_alpha   90.00
_cell.angle_beta   90.00
_cell.angle_gamma   90.00
#
_symmetry.space_group_name_H-M   'P 1'
#
loop_
_entity.id
_entity.type
_entity.pdbx_description
1 polymer ?
#
loop_
_entity_poly.entity_id
_entity_poly.type
_entity_poly.pdbx_seq_one_letter_code
_entity_poly.pdbx_strand_id
1 'polypeptide(L)'
;MNKMFLKLSRTLNPTLFTFKGRYEQDYAVDEPYIPALSKIMELEKLDENLSKFLMTTLVRERNRVSDTLDEAISLVEETLHKIIG
;
A
#
# COMPACT_ATOMS: atom_id res chain seq x y z
N MET A 1 -19.90 1.18 13.33
CA MET A 1 -18.85 2.12 12.86
C MET A 1 -17.47 1.84 13.43
N ASN A 2 -17.22 1.84 14.76
CA ASN A 2 -15.85 1.69 15.32
C ASN A 2 -15.10 0.44 14.83
N LYS A 3 -15.77 -0.71 14.68
CA LYS A 3 -15.17 -1.93 14.12
C LYS A 3 -14.72 -1.78 12.66
N MET A 4 -15.39 -0.95 11.86
CA MET A 4 -15.02 -0.68 10.47
C MET A 4 -13.78 0.19 10.41
N PHE A 5 -13.71 1.28 11.19
CA PHE A 5 -12.51 2.12 11.25
C PHE A 5 -11.27 1.32 11.66
N LEU A 6 -11.42 0.41 12.63
CA LEU A 6 -10.35 -0.46 13.07
C LEU A 6 -9.90 -1.45 11.99
N LYS A 7 -10.85 -1.97 11.19
CA LYS A 7 -10.54 -2.85 10.05
C LYS A 7 -9.86 -2.06 8.92
N LEU A 8 -10.38 -0.90 8.54
CA LEU A 8 -9.78 -0.02 7.54
C LEU A 8 -8.34 0.35 7.88
N SER A 9 -8.07 0.77 9.13
CA SER A 9 -6.72 1.06 9.55
C SER A 9 -5.79 -0.15 9.44
N ARG A 10 -6.27 -1.36 9.74
CA ARG A 10 -5.47 -2.59 9.60
C ARG A 10 -5.25 -3.02 8.16
N THR A 11 -6.18 -2.71 7.26
CA THR A 11 -6.06 -2.99 5.82
C THR A 11 -5.13 -1.97 5.15
N LEU A 12 -5.32 -0.68 5.40
CA LEU A 12 -4.60 0.40 4.72
C LEU A 12 -3.19 0.62 5.28
N ASN A 13 -3.01 0.62 6.60
CA ASN A 13 -1.73 1.05 7.19
C ASN A 13 -0.53 0.21 6.73
N PRO A 14 -0.60 -1.13 6.72
CA PRO A 14 0.53 -1.96 6.30
C PRO A 14 0.95 -1.79 4.84
N THR A 15 0.04 -1.35 3.97
CA THR A 15 0.33 -1.17 2.54
C THR A 15 0.76 0.27 2.23
N LEU A 16 0.16 1.25 2.90
CA LEU A 16 0.41 2.67 2.60
C LEU A 16 1.58 3.27 3.38
N PHE A 17 1.90 2.73 4.55
CA PHE A 17 2.86 3.35 5.47
C PHE A 17 4.01 2.44 5.88
N THR A 18 3.92 1.13 5.70
CA THR A 18 4.95 0.22 6.25
C THR A 18 6.01 -0.17 5.21
N PHE A 19 7.24 0.29 5.41
CA PHE A 19 8.38 0.04 4.50
C PHE A 19 8.90 -1.40 4.55
N LYS A 20 8.78 -2.07 5.70
CA LYS A 20 9.36 -3.39 5.97
C LYS A 20 8.41 -4.33 6.72
N GLY A 21 7.18 -4.46 6.23
CA GLY A 21 6.22 -5.45 6.77
C GLY A 21 5.76 -5.19 8.21
N ARG A 22 4.75 -5.96 8.64
CA ARG A 22 3.87 -5.70 9.79
C ARG A 22 4.56 -5.38 11.15
N TYR A 23 5.84 -5.66 11.32
CA TYR A 23 6.55 -5.58 12.60
C TYR A 23 7.80 -4.69 12.61
N GLU A 24 8.15 -4.04 11.49
CA GLU A 24 9.31 -3.15 11.48
C GLU A 24 8.92 -1.70 11.77
N GLN A 25 9.87 -0.96 12.37
CA GLN A 25 9.67 0.42 12.74
C GLN A 25 9.80 1.32 11.51
N ASP A 26 8.72 2.02 11.17
CA ASP A 26 8.79 3.15 10.24
C ASP A 26 9.49 4.29 11.01
N TYR A 27 10.67 4.70 10.53
CA TYR A 27 11.39 5.82 11.14
C TYR A 27 10.61 7.09 10.79
N ALA A 28 10.37 7.97 11.76
CA ALA A 28 9.65 9.24 11.56
C ALA A 28 10.49 10.23 10.74
N VAL A 29 10.69 9.92 9.46
CA VAL A 29 11.35 10.74 8.44
C VAL A 29 10.27 11.16 7.44
N ASP A 30 10.50 12.23 6.67
CA ASP A 30 9.67 12.59 5.52
C ASP A 30 9.68 11.46 4.48
N GLU A 31 8.86 10.44 4.71
CA GLU A 31 8.76 9.26 3.89
C GLU A 31 7.75 9.49 2.75
N PRO A 32 8.06 9.00 1.54
CA PRO A 32 7.15 9.10 0.42
C PRO A 32 5.86 8.33 0.75
N TYR A 33 4.71 8.96 0.48
CA TYR A 33 3.43 8.27 0.47
C TYR A 33 3.52 7.08 -0.51
N ILE A 34 3.27 5.86 -0.01
CA ILE A 34 3.50 4.58 -0.69
C ILE A 34 5.01 4.24 -0.85
N PRO A 35 5.67 3.89 0.26
CA PRO A 35 7.04 3.38 0.32
C PRO A 35 7.47 2.43 -0.81
N ALA A 36 6.62 1.45 -1.10
CA ALA A 36 6.92 0.35 -2.02
C ALA A 36 7.12 0.81 -3.47
N LEU A 37 6.54 1.97 -3.84
CA LEU A 37 6.66 2.55 -5.18
C LEU A 37 7.74 3.63 -5.29
N SER A 38 8.30 4.10 -4.17
CA SER A 38 9.32 5.16 -4.14
C SER A 38 10.58 4.81 -4.93
N LYS A 39 10.91 3.52 -5.03
CA LYS A 39 12.07 3.00 -5.78
C LYS A 39 11.99 3.24 -7.27
N ILE A 40 10.86 3.70 -7.81
CA ILE A 40 10.77 4.09 -9.23
C ILE A 40 11.82 5.14 -9.62
N MET A 41 12.22 6.01 -8.68
CA MET A 41 13.27 7.02 -8.88
C MET A 41 14.67 6.40 -9.09
N GLU A 42 14.86 5.13 -8.73
CA GLU A 42 16.12 4.42 -8.92
C GLU A 42 16.27 3.83 -10.34
N LEU A 43 15.16 3.66 -11.08
CA LEU A 43 15.18 3.03 -12.42
C LEU A 43 16.12 3.72 -13.39
N GLU A 44 16.20 5.05 -13.37
CA GLU A 44 17.06 5.82 -14.28
C GLU A 44 18.57 5.57 -14.07
N LYS A 45 18.94 5.01 -12.92
CA LYS A 45 20.34 4.83 -12.49
C LYS A 45 20.83 3.39 -12.61
N LEU A 46 19.95 2.46 -12.97
CA LEU A 46 20.23 1.02 -12.99
C LEU A 46 20.64 0.52 -14.38
N ASP A 47 21.43 -0.55 -14.41
CA ASP A 47 21.66 -1.29 -15.64
C ASP A 47 20.38 -1.99 -16.13
N GLU A 48 20.40 -2.49 -17.35
CA GLU A 48 19.23 -3.08 -18.01
C GLU A 48 18.64 -4.28 -17.23
N ASN A 49 19.48 -5.12 -16.64
CA ASN A 49 19.03 -6.33 -15.95
C ASN A 49 18.42 -5.98 -14.58
N LEU A 50 19.07 -5.10 -13.81
CA LEU A 50 18.53 -4.61 -12.54
C LEU A 50 17.26 -3.80 -12.74
N SER A 51 17.17 -3.02 -13.83
CA SER A 51 15.97 -2.26 -14.19
C SER A 51 14.77 -3.17 -14.46
N LYS A 52 14.96 -4.28 -15.20
CA LYS A 52 13.89 -5.27 -15.46
C LYS A 52 13.38 -5.92 -14.17
N PHE A 53 14.31 -6.24 -13.26
CA PHE A 53 13.95 -6.82 -11.96
C PHE A 53 13.18 -5.82 -11.09
N LEU A 54 13.65 -4.57 -11.01
CA LEU A 54 12.98 -3.51 -10.27
C LEU A 54 11.60 -3.21 -10.85
N MET A 55 11.47 -3.13 -12.18
CA MET A 55 10.18 -2.93 -12.85
C MET A 55 9.18 -4.04 -12.52
N THR A 56 9.61 -5.30 -12.51
CA THR A 56 8.75 -6.43 -12.11
C THR A 56 8.27 -6.28 -10.67
N THR A 57 9.15 -5.86 -9.77
CA THR A 57 8.82 -5.61 -8.36
C THR A 57 7.82 -4.45 -8.23
N LEU A 58 8.05 -3.33 -8.92
CA LEU A 58 7.17 -2.16 -8.91
C LEU A 58 5.77 -2.49 -9.43
N VAL A 59 5.65 -3.30 -10.48
CA VAL A 59 4.34 -3.76 -10.99
C VAL A 59 3.58 -4.55 -9.92
N ARG A 60 4.27 -5.45 -9.20
CA ARG A 60 3.65 -6.23 -8.13
C ARG A 60 3.20 -5.36 -6.96
N GLU A 61 4.04 -4.42 -6.53
CA GLU A 61 3.70 -3.50 -5.45
C GLU A 61 2.55 -2.57 -5.84
N ARG A 62 2.52 -2.08 -7.08
CA ARG A 62 1.40 -1.29 -7.61
C ARG A 62 0.09 -2.09 -7.56
N ASN A 63 0.11 -3.34 -8.02
CA ASN A 63 -1.07 -4.20 -7.99
C ASN A 63 -1.53 -4.44 -6.55
N ARG A 64 -0.61 -4.77 -5.63
CA ARG A 64 -0.92 -4.94 -4.21
C ARG A 64 -1.54 -3.71 -3.58
N VAL A 65 -1.05 -2.51 -3.92
CA VAL A 65 -1.64 -1.24 -3.48
C VAL A 65 -3.07 -1.09 -4.00
N SER A 66 -3.29 -1.35 -5.30
CA SER A 66 -4.63 -1.31 -5.91
C SER A 66 -5.58 -2.26 -5.20
N ASP A 67 -5.19 -3.53 -5.04
CA ASP A 67 -6.02 -4.56 -4.40
C ASP A 67 -6.38 -4.17 -2.95
N THR A 68 -5.44 -3.57 -2.21
CA THR A 68 -5.70 -3.09 -0.84
C THR A 68 -6.71 -1.95 -0.81
N LEU A 69 -6.63 -1.02 -1.77
CA LEU A 69 -7.58 0.08 -1.89
C LEU A 69 -8.98 -0.43 -2.27
N ASP A 70 -9.06 -1.39 -3.19
CA ASP A 70 -10.32 -2.02 -3.60
C ASP A 70 -10.98 -2.76 -2.43
N GLU A 71 -10.20 -3.47 -1.59
CA GLU A 71 -10.69 -4.09 -0.37
C GLU A 71 -11.23 -3.04 0.63
N ALA A 72 -10.51 -1.93 0.80
CA ALA A 72 -10.91 -0.86 1.68
C ALA A 72 -12.21 -0.18 1.21
N ILE A 73 -12.36 0.07 -0.09
CA ILE A 73 -13.60 0.60 -0.69
C ILE A 73 -14.76 -0.36 -0.44
N SER A 74 -14.56 -1.64 -0.74
CA SER A 74 -15.59 -2.69 -0.55
C SER A 74 -16.07 -2.73 0.92
N LEU A 75 -15.14 -2.64 1.87
CA LEU A 75 -15.46 -2.62 3.31
C LEU A 75 -16.31 -1.40 3.71
N VAL A 76 -16.04 -0.23 3.12
CA VAL A 76 -16.82 0.99 3.34
C VAL A 76 -18.21 0.83 2.74
N GLU A 77 -18.31 0.40 1.50
CA GLU A 77 -19.60 0.22 0.80
C GLU A 77 -20.51 -0.78 1.53
N GLU A 78 -19.98 -1.93 1.94
CA GLU A 78 -20.72 -2.91 2.75
C GLU A 78 -21.23 -2.31 4.06
N THR A 79 -20.42 -1.47 4.70
CA THR A 79 -20.77 -0.85 5.98
C THR A 79 -21.85 0.20 5.78
N LEU A 80 -21.76 1.02 4.73
CA LEU A 80 -22.77 2.02 4.39
C LEU A 80 -24.11 1.36 4.04
N HIS A 81 -24.08 0.28 3.26
CA HIS A 81 -25.28 -0.48 2.91
C HIS A 81 -26.01 -1.01 4.15
N LYS A 82 -25.27 -1.48 5.16
CA LYS A 82 -25.85 -1.95 6.44
C LYS A 82 -26.39 -0.83 7.35
N ILE A 83 -26.04 0.42 7.09
CA ILE A 83 -26.47 1.57 7.88
C ILE A 83 -27.68 2.26 7.23
N ILE A 84 -27.73 2.28 5.90
CA ILE A 84 -28.73 3.00 5.11
C ILE A 84 -29.86 2.07 4.62
N GLY A 85 -29.59 0.78 4.47
CA GLY A 85 -30.59 -0.26 4.16
C GLY A 85 -31.24 -0.83 5.42
#